data_AF-A0A3Z0CHA1-F1
#
_entry.id   AF-A0A3Z0CHA1-F1
#
_cell.length_a   1.000
_cell.length_b   1.000
_cell.length_c   1.000
_cell.angle_alpha   90.00
_cell.angle_beta   90.00
_cell.angle_gamma   90.00
#
_symmetry.space_group_name_H-M   'P 1'
#
loop_
_entity.id
_entity.type
_entity.pdbx_description
1 polymer ?
#
loop_
_entity_poly.entity_id
_entity_poly.type
_entity_poly.pdbx_seq_one_letter_code
_entity_poly.pdbx_strand_id
1 'polypeptide(L)'
;MQHDAIQRRSLPERIFHAVCFEGIATAILAPTTAWLMQRSVLEMGGLTILLATTAMIWNIIYNALFDRLWPAHQVRRTAKVRALHALGFESGFIVIGVSIVAWVLNVSLLQAFTLEIGFFLFFLPYTMLYNWAYDVLRQRIVTRRQQRVSA
;
A
#
# COMPACT_ATOMS: atom_id res chain seq x y z
N MET A 1 -33.09 5.83 -8.68
CA MET A 1 -31.73 6.42 -8.77
C MET A 1 -31.27 6.93 -7.40
N GLN A 2 -31.32 6.10 -6.35
CA GLN A 2 -31.08 6.52 -4.95
C GLN A 2 -30.01 5.66 -4.23
N HIS A 3 -29.48 4.63 -4.90
CA HIS A 3 -28.46 3.73 -4.35
C HIS A 3 -27.01 4.16 -4.68
N ASP A 4 -26.80 5.07 -5.65
CA ASP A 4 -25.44 5.48 -6.06
C ASP A 4 -24.78 6.55 -5.16
N ALA A 5 -25.57 7.29 -4.38
CA ALA A 5 -25.07 8.42 -3.58
C ALA A 5 -24.48 8.01 -2.21
N ILE A 6 -24.77 6.81 -1.72
CA ILE A 6 -24.40 6.36 -0.36
C ILE A 6 -22.95 5.83 -0.32
N GLN A 7 -22.35 5.49 -1.46
CA GLN A 7 -21.11 4.70 -1.49
C GLN A 7 -19.84 5.47 -1.89
N ARG A 8 -19.93 6.71 -2.36
CA ARG A 8 -18.73 7.50 -2.70
C ARG A 8 -18.16 8.16 -1.44
N ARG A 9 -17.12 7.56 -0.84
CA ARG A 9 -16.26 8.22 0.17
C ARG A 9 -15.86 9.59 -0.38
N SER A 10 -16.10 10.65 0.39
CA SER A 10 -15.78 12.01 -0.04
C SER A 10 -14.26 12.15 -0.27
N LEU A 11 -13.83 13.00 -1.21
CA LEU A 11 -12.40 13.22 -1.45
C LEU A 11 -11.62 13.59 -0.16
N PRO A 12 -12.14 14.45 0.74
CA PRO A 12 -11.49 14.76 2.01
C PRO A 12 -11.34 13.53 2.93
N GLU A 13 -12.35 12.64 2.96
CA GLU A 13 -12.32 11.42 3.74
C GLU A 13 -11.24 10.44 3.23
N ARG A 14 -11.07 10.35 1.91
CA ARG A 14 -10.03 9.52 1.28
C ARG A 14 -8.63 10.06 1.58
N ILE A 15 -8.45 11.38 1.50
CA ILE A 15 -7.15 12.02 1.80
C ILE A 15 -6.82 11.84 3.28
N PHE A 16 -7.77 12.13 4.18
CA PHE A 16 -7.57 11.93 5.63
C PHE A 16 -7.20 10.49 5.96
N HIS A 17 -7.92 9.52 5.38
CA HIS A 17 -7.61 8.10 5.53
C HIS A 17 -6.19 7.77 5.04
N ALA A 18 -5.81 8.21 3.84
CA ALA A 18 -4.49 7.94 3.28
C ALA A 18 -3.37 8.56 4.14
N VAL A 19 -3.53 9.82 4.57
CA VAL A 19 -2.55 10.52 5.40
C VAL A 19 -2.41 9.87 6.77
N CYS A 20 -3.52 9.51 7.43
CA CYS A 20 -3.46 8.81 8.72
C CYS A 20 -2.85 7.41 8.58
N PHE A 21 -3.18 6.69 7.52
CA PHE A 21 -2.59 5.40 7.21
C PHE A 21 -1.07 5.50 7.04
N GLU A 22 -0.60 6.34 6.12
CA GLU A 22 0.84 6.51 5.88
C GLU A 22 1.56 7.08 7.10
N GLY A 23 0.94 8.03 7.81
CA GLY A 23 1.52 8.65 9.00
C GLY A 23 1.75 7.67 10.13
N ILE A 24 0.78 6.81 10.44
CA ILE A 24 0.92 5.78 11.48
C ILE A 24 1.93 4.71 11.05
N ALA A 25 1.87 4.26 9.80
CA ALA A 25 2.83 3.30 9.26
C ALA A 25 4.26 3.83 9.38
N THR A 26 4.50 5.07 8.95
CA THR A 26 5.82 5.72 9.00
C THR A 26 6.28 5.95 10.43
N ALA A 27 5.39 6.35 11.34
CA ALA A 27 5.72 6.56 12.75
C ALA A 27 6.18 5.26 13.46
N ILE A 28 5.76 4.10 12.98
CA ILE A 28 6.20 2.80 13.49
C ILE A 28 7.44 2.31 12.74
N LEU A 29 7.39 2.28 11.40
CA LEU A 29 8.47 1.71 10.59
C LEU A 29 9.75 2.50 10.67
N ALA A 30 9.69 3.84 10.66
CA ALA A 30 10.90 4.67 10.67
C ALA A 30 11.77 4.41 11.90
N PRO A 31 11.28 4.45 13.16
CA PRO A 31 12.10 4.12 14.32
C PRO A 31 12.48 2.64 14.40
N THR A 32 11.58 1.70 14.05
CA THR A 32 11.89 0.26 14.11
C THR A 32 13.00 -0.11 13.13
N THR A 33 12.92 0.37 11.90
CA THR A 33 13.94 0.08 10.88
C THR A 33 15.22 0.88 11.09
N ALA A 34 15.15 2.09 11.65
CA ALA A 34 16.32 2.85 12.07
C ALA A 34 17.11 2.10 13.14
N TRP A 35 16.43 1.54 14.13
CA TRP A 35 17.04 0.71 15.16
C TRP A 35 17.64 -0.59 14.58
N LEU A 36 16.91 -1.26 13.69
CA LEU A 36 17.37 -2.51 13.07
C LEU A 36 18.59 -2.31 12.16
N MET A 37 18.61 -1.21 11.39
CA MET A 37 19.66 -0.90 10.43
C MET A 37 20.78 -0.02 11.01
N GLN A 38 20.67 0.41 12.28
CA GLN A 38 21.59 1.36 12.92
C GLN A 38 21.76 2.65 12.10
N ARG A 39 20.64 3.17 11.57
CA ARG A 39 20.55 4.38 10.73
C ARG A 39 19.69 5.44 11.41
N SER A 40 19.68 6.66 10.87
CA SER A 40 18.81 7.72 11.41
C SER A 40 17.34 7.48 11.04
N VAL A 41 16.42 7.91 11.91
CA VAL A 41 14.97 7.84 11.66
C VAL A 41 14.58 8.62 10.40
N LEU A 42 15.26 9.73 10.13
CA LEU A 42 15.01 10.56 8.95
C LEU A 42 15.38 9.82 7.66
N GLU A 43 16.53 9.14 7.61
CA GLU A 43 16.94 8.31 6.46
C GLU A 43 15.93 7.19 6.21
N MET A 44 15.47 6.50 7.26
CA MET A 44 14.53 5.39 7.12
C MET A 44 13.10 5.84 6.77
N GLY A 45 12.67 6.99 7.30
CA GLY A 45 11.43 7.64 6.89
C GLY A 45 11.48 8.05 5.41
N GLY A 46 12.59 8.64 4.98
CA GLY A 46 12.83 8.98 3.57
C GLY A 46 12.84 7.75 2.66
N LEU A 47 13.48 6.67 3.07
CA LEU A 47 13.47 5.39 2.35
C LEU A 47 12.06 4.82 2.21
N THR A 48 11.25 4.89 3.28
CA THR A 48 9.86 4.40 3.25
C THR A 48 9.02 5.19 2.23
N ILE A 49 9.16 6.52 2.23
CA ILE A 49 8.47 7.40 1.26
C ILE A 49 8.96 7.12 -0.18
N LEU A 50 10.27 6.94 -0.37
CA LEU A 50 10.86 6.61 -1.66
C LEU A 50 10.28 5.29 -2.19
N LEU A 51 10.28 4.23 -1.38
CA LEU A 51 9.75 2.92 -1.78
C LEU A 51 8.24 2.97 -2.06
N ALA A 52 7.45 3.68 -1.23
CA ALA A 52 6.02 3.86 -1.48
C ALA A 52 5.76 4.60 -2.81
N THR A 53 6.54 5.64 -3.09
CA THR A 53 6.45 6.38 -4.37
C THR A 53 6.83 5.49 -5.55
N THR A 54 7.92 4.74 -5.43
CA THR A 54 8.35 3.78 -6.45
C THR A 54 7.28 2.71 -6.68
N ALA A 55 6.65 2.18 -5.62
CA ALA A 55 5.57 1.21 -5.71
C ALA A 55 4.38 1.75 -6.50
N MET A 56 3.96 2.99 -6.22
CA MET A 56 2.88 3.65 -6.97
C MET A 56 3.22 3.80 -8.45
N ILE A 57 4.43 4.26 -8.77
CA ILE A 57 4.91 4.42 -10.15
C ILE A 57 4.98 3.05 -10.85
N TRP A 58 5.56 2.05 -10.20
CA TRP A 58 5.67 0.69 -10.74
C TRP A 58 4.30 0.08 -10.99
N ASN A 59 3.33 0.26 -10.09
CA ASN A 59 1.94 -0.17 -10.27
C ASN A 59 1.33 0.45 -11.53
N ILE A 60 1.54 1.74 -11.78
CA ILE A 60 1.03 2.39 -13.00
C ILE A 60 1.71 1.81 -14.24
N ILE A 61 3.04 1.70 -14.26
CA ILE A 61 3.82 1.20 -15.40
C ILE A 61 3.46 -0.25 -15.72
N TYR A 62 3.44 -1.12 -14.71
CA TYR A 62 3.18 -2.54 -14.87
C TYR A 62 1.74 -2.78 -15.34
N ASN A 63 0.75 -2.12 -14.74
CA ASN A 63 -0.64 -2.22 -15.19
C ASN A 63 -0.80 -1.74 -16.64
N ALA A 64 -0.16 -0.64 -17.02
CA ALA A 64 -0.21 -0.14 -18.40
C ALA A 64 0.46 -1.09 -19.40
N LEU A 65 1.61 -1.67 -19.04
CA LEU A 65 2.29 -2.67 -19.86
C LEU A 65 1.43 -3.93 -20.01
N PHE A 66 0.84 -4.41 -18.93
CA PHE A 66 0.01 -5.60 -18.93
C PHE A 66 -1.28 -5.39 -19.73
N ASP A 67 -1.94 -4.24 -19.58
CA ASP A 67 -3.14 -3.92 -20.36
C ASP A 67 -2.85 -3.79 -21.86
N ARG A 68 -1.63 -3.37 -22.24
CA ARG A 68 -1.17 -3.36 -23.63
C ARG A 68 -0.92 -4.76 -24.19
N LEU A 69 -0.39 -5.67 -23.38
CA LEU A 69 -0.10 -7.06 -23.78
C LEU A 69 -1.35 -7.95 -23.77
N TRP A 70 -2.25 -7.72 -22.81
CA TRP A 70 -3.53 -8.43 -22.65
C TRP A 70 -4.71 -7.43 -22.61
N PRO A 71 -5.11 -6.86 -23.76
CA PRO A 71 -6.24 -5.96 -23.83
C PRO A 71 -7.51 -6.67 -23.33
N ALA A 72 -8.19 -6.06 -22.35
CA ALA A 72 -9.38 -6.64 -21.73
C ALA A 72 -10.52 -6.93 -22.72
N HIS A 73 -10.50 -6.31 -23.90
CA HIS A 73 -11.48 -6.54 -24.97
C HIS A 73 -11.24 -7.82 -25.79
N GLN A 74 -10.02 -8.38 -25.76
CA GLN A 74 -9.61 -9.50 -26.63
C GLN A 74 -9.41 -10.82 -25.89
N VAL A 75 -9.15 -10.81 -24.58
CA VAL A 75 -8.79 -12.04 -23.84
C VAL A 75 -9.58 -12.18 -22.54
N ARG A 76 -10.26 -13.32 -22.38
CA ARG A 76 -10.96 -13.69 -21.14
C ARG A 76 -9.92 -13.86 -20.03
N ARG A 77 -9.89 -12.97 -19.02
CA ARG A 77 -8.92 -13.02 -17.89
C ARG A 77 -9.12 -14.29 -17.04
N THR A 78 -8.54 -15.41 -17.46
CA THR A 78 -8.55 -16.69 -16.73
C THR A 78 -7.76 -16.54 -15.42
N ALA A 79 -8.07 -17.37 -14.41
CA ALA A 79 -7.37 -17.38 -13.13
C ALA A 79 -5.83 -17.50 -13.28
N LYS A 80 -5.36 -18.26 -14.27
CA LYS A 80 -3.92 -18.40 -14.61
C LYS A 80 -3.28 -17.07 -15.01
N VAL A 81 -3.98 -16.26 -15.82
CA VAL A 81 -3.49 -14.95 -16.28
C VAL A 81 -3.40 -13.97 -15.11
N ARG A 82 -4.35 -14.02 -14.17
CA ARG A 82 -4.30 -13.21 -12.94
C ARG A 82 -3.16 -13.62 -12.02
N ALA A 83 -2.92 -14.93 -11.86
CA ALA A 83 -1.81 -15.43 -11.06
C ALA A 83 -0.46 -15.02 -11.67
N LEU A 84 -0.28 -15.17 -12.98
CA LEU A 84 0.93 -14.73 -13.68
C LEU A 84 1.13 -13.22 -13.54
N HIS A 85 0.06 -12.43 -13.70
CA HIS A 85 0.12 -10.98 -13.52
C HIS A 85 0.59 -10.60 -12.12
N ALA A 86 -0.03 -11.18 -11.08
CA ALA A 86 0.32 -10.91 -9.69
C ALA A 86 1.76 -11.33 -9.37
N LEU A 87 2.18 -12.53 -9.80
CA LEU A 87 3.54 -13.02 -9.58
C LEU A 87 4.58 -12.16 -10.30
N GLY A 88 4.32 -11.75 -11.53
CA GLY A 88 5.21 -10.85 -12.28
C GLY A 88 5.29 -9.46 -11.67
N PHE A 89 4.16 -8.92 -11.17
CA PHE A 89 4.11 -7.63 -10.50
C PHE A 89 4.98 -7.66 -9.25
N GLU A 90 4.74 -8.65 -8.40
CA GLU A 90 5.41 -8.82 -7.11
C GLU A 90 6.90 -9.06 -7.30
N SER A 91 7.27 -9.96 -8.22
CA SER A 91 8.68 -10.28 -8.49
C SER A 91 9.43 -9.07 -9.05
N GLY A 92 8.83 -8.33 -9.99
CA GLY A 92 9.44 -7.12 -10.55
C GLY A 92 9.57 -6.02 -9.49
N PHE A 93 8.56 -5.87 -8.64
CA PHE A 93 8.60 -4.89 -7.55
C PHE A 93 9.69 -5.23 -6.53
N ILE A 94 9.81 -6.49 -6.10
CA ILE A 94 10.88 -6.95 -5.20
C ILE A 94 12.26 -6.64 -5.79
N VAL A 95 12.50 -6.93 -7.07
CA VAL A 95 13.80 -6.65 -7.70
C VAL A 95 14.13 -5.16 -7.65
N ILE A 96 13.16 -4.29 -7.94
CA ILE A 96 13.34 -2.83 -7.92
C ILE A 96 13.53 -2.34 -6.47
N GLY A 97 12.66 -2.74 -5.55
CA GLY A 97 12.70 -2.35 -4.14
C GLY A 97 14.02 -2.75 -3.47
N VAL A 98 14.42 -4.01 -3.61
CA VAL A 98 15.70 -4.52 -3.08
C VAL A 98 16.88 -3.75 -3.66
N SER A 99 16.88 -3.46 -4.96
CA SER A 99 17.98 -2.73 -5.62
C SER A 99 18.09 -1.30 -5.08
N ILE A 100 16.96 -0.62 -4.89
CA ILE A 100 16.92 0.73 -4.31
C ILE A 100 17.41 0.71 -2.87
N VAL A 101 16.90 -0.21 -2.03
CA VAL A 101 17.32 -0.33 -0.62
C VAL A 101 18.81 -0.62 -0.52
N ALA A 102 19.32 -1.58 -1.30
CA ALA A 102 20.72 -1.95 -1.30
C ALA A 102 21.61 -0.77 -1.70
N TRP A 103 21.20 0.00 -2.72
CA TRP A 103 21.94 1.15 -3.19
C TRP A 103 21.90 2.33 -2.21
N VAL A 104 20.72 2.67 -1.69
CA VAL A 104 20.52 3.82 -0.78
C VAL A 104 21.17 3.58 0.59
N LEU A 105 21.00 2.39 1.16
CA LEU A 105 21.57 2.07 2.47
C LEU A 105 22.99 1.53 2.40
N ASN A 106 23.51 1.28 1.19
CA ASN A 106 24.81 0.65 0.93
C ASN A 106 24.96 -0.67 1.71
N VAL A 107 23.94 -1.53 1.58
CA VAL A 107 23.85 -2.84 2.26
C VAL A 107 23.85 -3.97 1.23
N SER A 108 24.10 -5.20 1.70
CA SER A 108 24.03 -6.37 0.82
C SER A 108 22.61 -6.60 0.28
N LEU A 109 22.49 -7.20 -0.91
CA LEU A 109 21.20 -7.57 -1.50
C LEU A 109 20.36 -8.46 -0.56
N LEU A 110 21.01 -9.34 0.21
CA LEU A 110 20.33 -10.20 1.19
C LEU A 110 19.74 -9.40 2.38
N GLN A 111 20.47 -8.40 2.87
CA GLN A 111 19.95 -7.51 3.93
C GLN A 111 18.77 -6.67 3.40
N ALA A 112 18.91 -6.11 2.19
CA ALA A 112 17.84 -5.37 1.54
C ALA A 112 16.59 -6.25 1.30
N PHE A 113 16.78 -7.49 0.85
CA PHE A 113 15.70 -8.45 0.67
C PHE A 113 15.02 -8.84 1.99
N THR A 114 15.79 -9.00 3.07
CA THR A 114 15.24 -9.27 4.40
C THR A 114 14.43 -8.09 4.92
N LEU A 115 14.89 -6.85 4.65
CA LEU A 115 14.14 -5.64 5.00
C LEU A 115 12.82 -5.56 4.22
N GLU A 116 12.83 -5.85 2.92
CA GLU A 116 11.62 -5.95 2.09
C GLU A 116 10.63 -6.97 2.63
N ILE A 117 11.08 -8.19 2.97
CA ILE A 117 10.22 -9.19 3.62
C ILE A 117 9.63 -8.64 4.93
N GLY A 118 10.44 -7.96 5.74
CA GLY A 118 9.99 -7.31 6.97
C GLY A 118 8.89 -6.26 6.71
N PHE A 119 9.06 -5.44 5.67
CA PHE A 119 8.03 -4.49 5.25
C PHE A 119 6.75 -5.19 4.79
N PHE A 120 6.82 -6.23 3.98
CA PHE A 120 5.62 -6.98 3.57
C PHE A 120 4.88 -7.60 4.75
N LEU A 121 5.62 -8.26 5.65
CA LEU A 121 5.05 -8.89 6.83
C LEU A 121 4.44 -7.87 7.80
N PHE A 122 4.92 -6.63 7.81
CA PHE A 122 4.31 -5.54 8.56
C PHE A 122 3.08 -4.96 7.85
N PHE A 123 3.23 -4.55 6.57
CA PHE A 123 2.20 -3.84 5.82
C PHE A 123 0.96 -4.68 5.56
N LEU A 124 1.08 -6.00 5.34
CA LEU A 124 -0.08 -6.87 5.09
C LEU A 124 -1.08 -6.89 6.28
N PRO A 125 -0.68 -7.31 7.50
CA PRO A 125 -1.59 -7.29 8.65
C PRO A 125 -1.95 -5.87 9.06
N TYR A 126 -1.01 -4.91 8.97
CA TYR A 126 -1.28 -3.50 9.28
C TYR A 126 -2.40 -2.94 8.41
N THR A 127 -2.34 -3.14 7.09
CA THR A 127 -3.35 -2.67 6.15
C THR A 127 -4.71 -3.29 6.42
N MET A 128 -4.75 -4.59 6.72
CA MET A 128 -5.99 -5.28 7.05
C MET A 128 -6.61 -4.73 8.35
N LEU A 129 -5.82 -4.58 9.41
CA LEU A 129 -6.28 -4.08 10.70
C LEU A 129 -6.74 -2.62 10.63
N TYR A 130 -5.97 -1.76 9.95
CA TYR A 130 -6.32 -0.36 9.79
C TYR A 130 -7.63 -0.18 9.01
N ASN A 131 -7.77 -0.85 7.87
CA ASN A 131 -8.98 -0.78 7.06
C ASN A 131 -10.19 -1.29 7.84
N TRP A 132 -10.05 -2.41 8.55
CA TRP A 132 -11.13 -2.95 9.39
C TRP A 132 -11.53 -1.99 10.50
N ALA A 133 -10.57 -1.43 11.24
CA ALA A 133 -10.84 -0.47 12.31
C ALA A 133 -11.54 0.79 11.78
N TYR A 134 -11.09 1.31 10.63
CA TYR A 134 -11.69 2.46 9.98
C TYR A 134 -13.13 2.20 9.55
N ASP A 135 -13.40 1.04 8.94
CA ASP A 135 -14.74 0.68 8.50
C ASP A 135 -15.71 0.52 9.69
N VAL A 136 -15.26 -0.09 10.79
CA VAL A 136 -16.06 -0.19 12.04
C VAL A 136 -16.34 1.19 12.63
N LEU A 137 -15.34 2.07 12.68
CA LEU A 137 -15.51 3.43 13.20
C LEU A 137 -16.48 4.24 12.33
N ARG A 138 -16.34 4.15 11.01
CA ARG A 138 -17.22 4.80 10.04
C ARG A 138 -18.66 4.33 10.20
N GLN A 139 -18.89 3.02 10.29
CA GLN A 139 -20.22 2.46 10.53
C GLN A 139 -20.84 3.03 11.81
N ARG A 140 -20.10 3.05 12.93
CA ARG A 140 -20.58 3.62 14.20
C ARG A 140 -20.96 5.11 14.10
N ILE A 141 -20.17 5.92 13.39
CA ILE A 141 -20.44 7.35 13.21
C ILE A 141 -21.70 7.58 12.35
N VAL A 142 -21.84 6.82 11.26
CA VAL A 142 -23.01 6.92 10.36
C VAL A 142 -24.29 6.52 11.09
N THR A 143 -24.28 5.40 11.81
CA THR A 143 -25.44 4.94 12.60
C THR A 143 -25.86 5.95 13.67
N ARG A 144 -24.89 6.56 14.38
CA ARG A 144 -25.17 7.62 15.37
C ARG A 144 -25.75 8.89 14.76
N ARG A 145 -25.33 9.27 13.55
CA ARG A 145 -25.88 10.43 12.85
C ARG A 145 -27.32 10.18 12.37
N GLN A 146 -27.63 8.99 11.87
CA GLN A 146 -29.00 8.64 11.48
C GLN A 146 -29.96 8.66 12.68
N GLN A 147 -29.55 8.14 13.84
CA GLN A 147 -30.37 8.19 15.07
C GLN A 147 -30.67 9.61 15.56
N ARG A 148 -29.76 10.58 15.36
CA ARG A 148 -29.99 11.99 15.71
C ARG A 148 -30.88 12.76 14.73
N VAL A 149 -31.06 12.26 13.51
CA VAL A 149 -31.90 12.90 12.48
C VAL A 149 -33.32 12.32 12.51
N SER A 150 -33.51 11.12 13.04
CA SER A 150 -34.81 10.45 13.19
C SER A 150 -35.47 10.67 14.56
N ALA A 151 -34.85 11.44 15.45
CA ALA A 151 -35.36 11.82 16.78
C ALA A 151 -35.61 13.33 16.79
#